data_AF-A0A1G0PFT2-F1
#
_entry.id   AF-A0A1G0PFT2-F1
#
_cell.length_a   1.000
_cell.length_b   1.000
_cell.length_c   1.000
_cell.angle_alpha   90.00
_cell.angle_beta   90.00
_cell.angle_gamma   90.00
#
_symmetry.space_group_name_H-M   'P 1'
#
loop_
_entity.id
_entity.type
_entity.pdbx_description
1 polymer ?
#
loop_
_entity_poly.entity_id
_entity_poly.type
_entity_poly.pdbx_seq_one_letter_code
_entity_poly.pdbx_strand_id
1 'polypeptide(L)'
;MSTSGSEPERPGRETVFETVFALDIPTRLPRLRFTLEAIVAPFGRTDENPFTRRTTEDLGGDVRDNPVQIEAEINLVWLTGKHTGEWVESHFDIVDQFSPAKRPTDRSIYTHKLNFELDTSVAIFRWLPERHWLHRVELEGSLDYVATGLPRAGDEVPTGGERFLDEASPWSFSIVFVIPIIGGR
;
A
#
# COMPACT_ATOMS: atom_id res chain seq x y z
N MET A 1 -24.87 -36.68 17.62
CA MET A 1 -24.92 -35.28 17.19
C MET A 1 -23.55 -34.68 17.44
N SER A 2 -22.74 -34.51 16.38
CA SER A 2 -21.42 -33.91 16.44
C SER A 2 -21.46 -32.69 15.53
N THR A 3 -21.32 -31.50 16.10
CA THR A 3 -21.17 -30.25 15.37
C THR A 3 -19.67 -30.04 15.13
N SER A 4 -19.18 -30.44 13.96
CA SER A 4 -17.84 -30.07 13.51
C SER A 4 -17.83 -28.57 13.24
N GLY A 5 -16.93 -27.85 13.91
CA GLY A 5 -16.70 -26.44 13.67
C GLY A 5 -16.21 -26.20 12.25
N SER A 6 -16.80 -25.21 11.59
CA SER A 6 -16.16 -24.55 10.46
C SER A 6 -15.17 -23.54 11.04
N GLU A 7 -13.88 -23.81 10.88
CA GLU A 7 -12.87 -22.75 10.99
C GLU A 7 -13.25 -21.63 10.00
N PRO A 8 -13.11 -20.34 10.36
CA PRO A 8 -13.31 -19.27 9.41
C PRO A 8 -12.35 -19.48 8.24
N GLU A 9 -12.91 -19.62 7.05
CA GLU A 9 -12.17 -19.70 5.80
C GLU A 9 -11.27 -18.47 5.73
N ARG A 10 -9.95 -18.68 5.67
CA ARG A 10 -9.00 -17.57 5.52
C ARG A 10 -9.31 -16.90 4.19
N PRO A 11 -9.62 -15.60 4.14
CA PRO A 11 -9.88 -14.94 2.86
C PRO A 11 -8.68 -15.18 1.94
N GLY A 12 -8.98 -15.65 0.73
CA GLY A 12 -7.96 -15.94 -0.28
C GLY A 12 -7.08 -14.72 -0.48
N ARG A 13 -5.76 -14.92 -0.51
CA ARG A 13 -4.82 -13.83 -0.76
C ARG A 13 -4.95 -13.43 -2.22
N GLU A 14 -5.66 -12.35 -2.51
CA GLU A 14 -5.79 -11.84 -3.86
C GLU A 14 -4.42 -11.36 -4.34
N THR A 15 -3.94 -11.92 -5.44
CA THR A 15 -2.71 -11.46 -6.08
C THR A 15 -3.09 -10.34 -7.04
N VAL A 16 -2.85 -9.10 -6.63
CA VAL A 16 -3.10 -7.92 -7.46
C VAL A 16 -1.79 -7.52 -8.13
N PHE A 17 -1.85 -7.27 -9.44
CA PHE A 17 -0.75 -6.64 -10.14
C PHE A 17 -0.93 -5.12 -10.05
N GLU A 18 0.05 -4.46 -9.45
CA GLU A 18 0.10 -3.01 -9.28
C GLU A 18 1.30 -2.43 -10.02
N THR A 19 1.13 -1.23 -10.54
CA THR A 19 2.22 -0.43 -11.11
C THR A 19 2.29 0.87 -10.34
N VAL A 20 3.45 1.13 -9.75
CA VAL A 20 3.74 2.33 -8.96
C VAL A 20 4.65 3.25 -9.78
N PHE A 21 4.26 4.51 -9.90
CA PHE A 21 5.08 5.57 -10.46
C PHE A 21 5.44 6.54 -9.34
N ALA A 22 6.67 6.45 -8.83
CA ALA A 22 7.17 7.31 -7.77
C ALA A 22 8.04 8.44 -8.32
N LEU A 23 7.82 9.65 -7.82
CA LEU A 23 8.64 10.84 -8.06
C LEU A 23 9.15 11.38 -6.74
N ASP A 24 10.46 11.24 -6.54
CA ASP A 24 11.16 11.77 -5.37
C ASP A 24 11.62 13.22 -5.62
N ILE A 25 11.31 14.09 -4.67
CA ILE A 25 11.55 15.53 -4.75
C ILE A 25 12.48 15.94 -3.61
N PRO A 26 13.78 16.16 -3.89
CA PRO A 26 14.74 16.54 -2.86
C PRO A 26 14.48 17.97 -2.38
N THR A 27 14.71 18.22 -1.08
CA THR A 27 14.66 19.56 -0.51
C THR A 27 16.05 20.06 -0.10
N ARG A 28 16.13 21.34 0.26
CA ARG A 28 17.35 21.92 0.84
C ARG A 28 17.55 21.54 2.31
N LEU A 29 16.52 20.98 2.96
CA LEU A 29 16.59 20.55 4.34
C LEU A 29 17.11 19.09 4.36
N PRO A 30 18.20 18.79 5.09
CA PRO A 30 18.95 17.54 4.93
C PRO A 30 18.21 16.27 5.38
N ARG A 31 17.03 16.40 6.00
CA ARG A 31 16.22 15.31 6.56
C ARG A 31 14.75 15.38 6.14
N LEU A 32 14.46 16.16 5.11
CA LEU A 32 13.12 16.35 4.60
C LEU A 32 13.13 16.10 3.09
N ARG A 33 12.30 15.19 2.63
CA ARG A 33 12.02 14.96 1.21
C ARG A 33 10.50 14.98 1.02
N PHE A 34 10.10 15.01 -0.24
CA PHE A 34 8.71 14.75 -0.61
C PHE A 34 8.71 13.70 -1.70
N THR A 35 7.72 12.81 -1.65
CA THR A 35 7.46 11.87 -2.73
C THR A 35 6.04 12.10 -3.23
N LEU A 36 5.86 11.93 -4.54
CA LEU A 36 4.56 11.83 -5.16
C LEU A 36 4.46 10.49 -5.87
N GLU A 37 3.45 9.71 -5.54
CA GLU A 37 3.21 8.42 -6.18
C GLU A 37 1.87 8.38 -6.90
N ALA A 38 1.86 7.65 -8.02
CA ALA A 38 0.63 7.21 -8.68
C ALA A 38 0.67 5.69 -8.81
N ILE A 39 -0.30 5.04 -8.18
CA ILE A 39 -0.42 3.59 -8.12
C ILE A 39 -1.65 3.19 -8.93
N VAL A 40 -1.49 2.21 -9.81
CA VAL A 40 -2.59 1.67 -10.62
C VAL A 40 -2.62 0.16 -10.53
N ALA A 41 -3.80 -0.41 -10.31
CA ALA A 41 -4.03 -1.86 -10.35
C ALA A 41 -4.83 -2.23 -11.60
N PRO A 42 -4.23 -2.27 -12.80
CA PRO A 42 -4.95 -2.33 -14.08
C PRO A 42 -5.78 -3.60 -14.32
N PHE A 43 -5.60 -4.61 -13.46
CA PHE A 43 -6.31 -5.89 -13.52
C PHE A 43 -7.11 -6.19 -12.24
N GLY A 44 -7.30 -5.20 -11.37
CA GLY A 44 -8.08 -5.33 -10.14
C GLY A 44 -9.53 -5.69 -10.42
N ARG A 45 -10.12 -6.49 -9.52
CA ARG A 45 -11.49 -7.01 -9.65
C ARG A 45 -12.32 -6.64 -8.43
N THR A 46 -13.63 -6.63 -8.62
CA THR A 46 -14.60 -6.46 -7.54
C THR A 46 -15.84 -7.31 -7.82
N ASP A 47 -16.64 -7.56 -6.78
CA ASP A 47 -17.87 -8.34 -6.90
C ASP A 47 -19.07 -7.50 -7.34
N GLU A 48 -19.00 -6.17 -7.16
CA GLU A 48 -20.07 -5.24 -7.48
C GLU A 48 -19.52 -3.98 -8.16
N ASN A 49 -20.13 -3.59 -9.29
CA ASN A 49 -19.76 -2.34 -9.95
C ASN A 49 -20.25 -1.12 -9.12
N PRO A 50 -19.35 -0.22 -8.69
CA PRO A 50 -19.71 0.85 -7.75
C PRO A 50 -20.67 1.90 -8.33
N PHE A 51 -20.83 1.98 -9.65
CA PHE A 51 -21.69 2.96 -10.32
C PHE A 51 -23.07 2.40 -10.70
N THR A 52 -23.12 1.11 -11.05
CA THR A 52 -24.35 0.47 -11.53
C THR A 52 -24.98 -0.47 -10.51
N ARG A 53 -24.27 -0.80 -9.43
CA ARG A 53 -24.70 -1.73 -8.37
C ARG A 53 -24.97 -3.15 -8.87
N ARG A 54 -24.57 -3.47 -10.10
CA ARG A 54 -24.70 -4.82 -10.67
C ARG A 54 -23.58 -5.69 -10.16
N THR A 55 -23.94 -6.89 -9.73
CA THR A 55 -22.99 -7.90 -9.25
C THR A 55 -22.35 -8.66 -10.41
N THR A 56 -21.28 -9.41 -10.12
CA THR A 56 -20.70 -10.38 -11.07
C THR A 56 -21.73 -11.42 -11.54
N GLU A 57 -22.66 -11.82 -10.66
CA GLU A 57 -23.79 -12.70 -10.99
C GLU A 57 -24.73 -12.03 -12.01
N ASP A 58 -25.12 -10.77 -11.78
CA ASP A 58 -25.97 -10.03 -12.71
C ASP A 58 -25.34 -9.86 -14.09
N LEU A 59 -24.02 -9.77 -14.15
CA LEU A 59 -23.25 -9.49 -15.36
C LEU A 59 -22.77 -10.76 -16.07
N GLY A 60 -22.87 -11.92 -15.43
CA GLY A 60 -22.37 -13.19 -15.94
C GLY A 60 -20.84 -13.24 -16.06
N GLY A 61 -20.12 -12.44 -15.27
CA GLY A 61 -18.66 -12.35 -15.31
C GLY A 61 -18.07 -11.30 -14.37
N ASP A 62 -16.74 -11.29 -14.25
CA ASP A 62 -15.99 -10.42 -13.34
C ASP A 62 -16.18 -8.92 -13.64
N VAL A 63 -16.26 -8.09 -12.58
CA VAL A 63 -16.18 -6.63 -12.71
C VAL A 63 -14.71 -6.21 -12.62
N ARG A 64 -14.23 -5.49 -13.64
CA ARG A 64 -12.92 -4.85 -13.62
C ARG A 64 -13.02 -3.50 -12.91
N ASP A 65 -12.33 -3.35 -11.79
CA ASP A 65 -12.39 -2.13 -10.97
C ASP A 65 -11.26 -1.14 -11.34
N ASN A 66 -10.07 -1.67 -11.66
CA ASN A 66 -8.90 -0.90 -12.07
C ASN A 66 -8.62 0.33 -11.19
N PRO A 67 -8.51 0.19 -9.85
CA PRO A 67 -8.41 1.33 -8.96
C PRO A 67 -7.12 2.14 -9.20
N VAL A 68 -7.23 3.43 -8.90
CA VAL A 68 -6.13 4.39 -8.95
C VAL A 68 -5.88 4.92 -7.54
N GLN A 69 -4.63 5.06 -7.16
CA GLN A 69 -4.23 5.68 -5.92
C GLN A 69 -3.17 6.73 -6.20
N ILE A 70 -3.23 7.82 -5.45
CA ILE A 70 -2.25 8.89 -5.49
C ILE A 70 -1.80 9.14 -4.07
N GLU A 71 -0.49 9.21 -3.87
CA GLU A 71 0.09 9.49 -2.58
C GLU A 71 0.97 10.73 -2.66
N ALA A 72 0.81 11.58 -1.65
CA ALA A 72 1.68 12.72 -1.43
C ALA A 72 2.29 12.60 -0.05
N GLU A 73 3.61 12.52 -0.03
CA GLU A 73 4.36 12.12 1.15
C GLU A 73 5.30 13.23 1.60
N ILE A 74 5.44 13.33 2.92
CA ILE A 74 6.50 14.06 3.57
C ILE A 74 7.43 13.04 4.22
N ASN A 75 8.64 12.87 3.68
CA ASN A 75 9.57 11.87 4.18
C ASN A 75 10.56 12.50 5.17
N LEU A 76 10.51 12.05 6.42
CA LEU A 76 11.37 12.48 7.52
C LEU A 76 12.53 11.51 7.68
N VAL A 77 13.66 11.84 7.04
CA VAL A 77 14.81 10.95 6.99
C VAL A 77 15.61 11.02 8.29
N TRP A 78 15.52 9.96 9.09
CA TRP A 78 16.26 9.87 10.36
C TRP A 78 17.63 9.20 10.22
N LEU A 79 17.82 8.37 9.19
CA LEU A 79 18.96 7.49 8.98
C LEU A 79 19.23 7.43 7.49
N THR A 80 20.16 8.23 7.02
CA THR A 80 20.65 8.13 5.64
C THR A 80 21.66 7.00 5.51
N GLY A 81 21.80 6.44 4.30
CA GLY A 81 22.83 5.46 3.99
C GLY A 81 24.23 5.87 4.45
N LYS A 82 24.60 7.15 4.33
CA LYS A 82 25.91 7.67 4.76
C LYS A 82 26.28 7.37 6.22
N HIS A 83 25.31 7.28 7.13
CA HIS A 83 25.58 6.96 8.53
C HIS A 83 26.03 5.52 8.73
N THR A 84 25.68 4.63 7.80
CA THR A 84 25.89 3.18 7.89
C THR A 84 26.89 2.69 6.85
N GLY A 85 27.51 3.58 6.07
CA GLY A 85 28.36 3.19 4.94
C GLY A 85 27.55 2.68 3.75
N GLU A 86 26.36 3.24 3.55
CA GLU A 86 25.37 2.93 2.51
C GLU A 86 24.79 1.50 2.63
N TRP A 87 24.69 0.99 3.86
CA TRP A 87 24.13 -0.33 4.14
C TRP A 87 22.64 -0.29 4.45
N VAL A 88 22.21 0.75 5.16
CA VAL A 88 20.83 0.92 5.64
C VAL A 88 20.42 2.37 5.51
N GLU A 89 19.26 2.59 4.90
CA GLU A 89 18.53 3.85 4.89
C GLU A 89 17.16 3.64 5.53
N SER A 90 16.65 4.64 6.25
CA SER A 90 15.31 4.59 6.82
C SER A 90 14.74 6.00 7.04
N HIS A 91 13.43 6.11 6.81
CA HIS A 91 12.67 7.34 6.96
C HIS A 91 11.25 7.05 7.45
N PHE A 92 10.65 8.07 8.06
CA PHE A 92 9.27 8.03 8.52
C PHE A 92 8.44 9.01 7.71
N ASP A 93 7.32 8.54 7.18
CA ASP A 93 6.58 9.27 6.16
C ASP A 93 5.18 9.62 6.66
N ILE A 94 4.77 10.83 6.34
CA ILE A 94 3.40 11.30 6.55
C ILE A 94 2.75 11.39 5.18
N VAL A 95 1.75 10.57 4.97
CA VAL A 95 1.21 10.30 3.64
C VAL A 95 -0.25 10.75 3.59
N ASP A 96 -0.56 11.61 2.63
CA ASP A 96 -1.93 11.83 2.18
C ASP A 96 -2.21 10.88 1.01
N GLN A 97 -3.03 9.88 1.26
CA GLN A 97 -3.40 8.85 0.30
C GLN A 97 -4.81 9.12 -0.24
N PHE A 98 -4.89 9.46 -1.51
CA PHE A 98 -6.15 9.48 -2.26
C PHE A 98 -6.39 8.11 -2.89
N SER A 99 -7.38 7.37 -2.40
CA SER A 99 -7.71 6.00 -2.86
C SER A 99 -9.20 5.69 -2.65
N PRO A 100 -9.74 4.54 -3.15
CA PRO A 100 -11.15 4.22 -3.02
C PRO A 100 -11.65 4.35 -1.57
N ALA A 101 -12.82 4.95 -1.40
CA ALA A 101 -13.48 5.09 -0.11
C ALA A 101 -13.83 3.72 0.47
N LYS A 102 -13.73 3.59 1.79
CA LYS A 102 -13.96 2.31 2.48
C LYS A 102 -15.05 2.40 3.54
N ARG A 103 -15.36 3.58 4.08
CA ARG A 103 -16.39 3.69 5.11
C ARG A 103 -17.78 3.74 4.48
N PRO A 104 -18.79 3.11 5.09
CA PRO A 104 -20.16 3.19 4.60
C PRO A 104 -20.76 4.61 4.58
N THR A 105 -20.16 5.52 5.36
CA THR A 105 -20.60 6.92 5.49
C THR A 105 -19.81 7.89 4.59
N ASP A 106 -18.83 7.40 3.83
CA ASP A 106 -18.08 8.21 2.88
C ASP A 106 -19.02 8.75 1.79
N ARG A 107 -18.88 10.04 1.47
CA ARG A 107 -19.75 10.76 0.52
C ARG A 107 -19.18 10.82 -0.90
N SER A 108 -18.03 10.17 -1.12
CA SER A 108 -17.30 10.14 -2.37
C SER A 108 -16.80 8.72 -2.61
N ILE A 109 -16.66 8.30 -3.87
CA ILE A 109 -16.14 6.97 -4.23
C ILE A 109 -14.63 6.88 -3.95
N TYR A 110 -13.94 8.01 -3.94
CA TYR A 110 -12.55 8.15 -3.54
C TYR A 110 -12.44 9.19 -2.44
N THR A 111 -11.52 8.97 -1.51
CA THR A 111 -11.28 9.88 -0.39
C THR A 111 -9.82 9.91 0.00
N HIS A 112 -9.43 11.02 0.61
CA HIS A 112 -8.15 11.18 1.30
C HIS A 112 -8.14 10.37 2.59
N LYS A 113 -7.01 9.71 2.84
CA LYS A 113 -6.69 8.96 4.04
C LYS A 113 -5.31 9.41 4.51
N LEU A 114 -5.16 9.55 5.82
CA LEU A 114 -3.86 9.80 6.43
C LEU A 114 -3.21 8.45 6.71
N ASN A 115 -2.04 8.21 6.11
CA ASN A 115 -1.21 7.05 6.37
C ASN A 115 0.13 7.51 6.97
N PHE A 116 0.72 6.65 7.80
CA PHE A 116 2.06 6.84 8.34
C PHE A 116 2.89 5.61 8.00
N GLU A 117 4.06 5.81 7.45
CA GLU A 117 4.89 4.71 6.96
C GLU A 117 6.27 4.79 7.60
N LEU A 118 6.81 3.63 7.95
CA LEU A 118 8.21 3.49 8.33
C LEU A 118 8.88 2.59 7.30
N ASP A 119 9.71 3.23 6.48
CA ASP A 119 10.44 2.55 5.42
C ASP A 119 11.88 2.35 5.83
N THR A 120 12.40 1.17 5.49
CA THR A 120 13.79 0.80 5.71
C THR A 120 14.30 0.01 4.52
N SER A 121 15.33 0.53 3.85
CA SER A 121 16.06 -0.19 2.83
C SER A 121 17.37 -0.76 3.39
N VAL A 122 17.71 -1.96 2.93
CA VAL A 122 18.96 -2.66 3.27
C VAL A 122 19.66 -3.08 2.00
N ALA A 123 20.89 -2.61 1.79
CA ALA A 123 21.74 -3.02 0.67
C ALA A 123 22.31 -4.43 0.93
N ILE A 124 21.52 -5.46 0.59
CA ILE A 124 21.77 -6.85 0.98
C ILE A 124 22.98 -7.51 0.31
N PHE A 125 23.65 -6.88 -0.66
CA PHE A 125 24.90 -7.38 -1.23
C PHE A 125 26.00 -6.31 -1.29
N ARG A 126 25.93 -5.30 -0.42
CA ARG A 126 26.87 -4.16 -0.39
C ARG A 126 28.34 -4.57 -0.28
N TRP A 127 28.63 -5.74 0.28
CA TRP A 127 29.98 -6.29 0.39
C TRP A 127 30.63 -6.66 -0.96
N LEU A 128 29.84 -6.83 -2.01
CA LEU A 128 30.37 -7.12 -3.34
C LEU A 128 31.06 -5.87 -3.91
N PRO A 129 31.99 -6.01 -4.87
CA PRO A 129 32.58 -4.84 -5.54
C PRO A 129 31.50 -3.99 -6.24
N GLU A 130 31.65 -2.66 -6.22
CA GLU A 130 30.67 -1.71 -6.81
C GLU A 130 30.32 -1.99 -8.29
N ARG A 131 31.27 -2.57 -9.03
CA ARG A 131 31.09 -2.99 -10.44
C ARG A 131 30.14 -4.18 -10.61
N HIS A 132 29.87 -4.92 -9.55
CA HIS A 132 28.98 -6.07 -9.58
C HIS A 132 27.54 -5.57 -9.44
N TRP A 133 26.65 -5.90 -10.38
CA TRP A 133 25.27 -5.38 -10.39
C TRP A 133 24.50 -5.65 -9.09
N LEU A 134 24.72 -6.82 -8.46
CA LEU A 134 24.15 -7.16 -7.15
C LEU A 134 24.49 -6.16 -6.04
N HIS A 135 25.63 -5.43 -6.12
CA HIS A 135 26.04 -4.43 -5.12
C HIS A 135 24.95 -3.38 -4.85
N ARG A 136 24.05 -3.17 -5.82
CA ARG A 136 22.97 -2.18 -5.81
C ARG A 136 21.58 -2.79 -5.62
N VAL A 137 21.49 -4.06 -5.25
CA VAL A 137 20.20 -4.68 -4.90
C VAL A 137 19.89 -4.35 -3.45
N GLU A 138 18.65 -3.93 -3.23
CA GLU A 138 18.14 -3.55 -1.92
C GLU A 138 16.95 -4.44 -1.55
N LEU A 139 16.83 -4.69 -0.26
CA LEU A 139 15.62 -5.23 0.36
C LEU A 139 14.97 -4.10 1.12
N GLU A 140 13.75 -3.75 0.76
CA GLU A 140 12.97 -2.70 1.40
C GLU A 140 11.86 -3.33 2.23
N GLY A 141 11.69 -2.84 3.45
CA GLY A 141 10.55 -3.14 4.28
C GLY A 141 9.80 -1.85 4.60
N SER A 142 8.49 -1.88 4.45
CA SER A 142 7.59 -0.78 4.80
C SER A 142 6.58 -1.25 5.84
N LEU A 143 6.44 -0.48 6.91
CA LEU A 143 5.41 -0.67 7.93
C LEU A 143 4.44 0.52 7.87
N ASP A 144 3.23 0.27 7.38
CA ASP A 144 2.19 1.28 7.25
C ASP A 144 1.22 1.27 8.45
N TYR A 145 0.68 2.44 8.75
CA TYR A 145 -0.43 2.65 9.65
C TYR A 145 -1.44 3.65 9.07
N VAL A 146 -2.56 3.14 8.57
CA VAL A 146 -3.64 3.96 8.02
C VAL A 146 -4.47 4.54 9.16
N ALA A 147 -4.23 5.81 9.49
CA ALA A 147 -4.84 6.51 10.62
C ALA A 147 -6.30 6.91 10.39
N THR A 148 -6.72 7.10 9.14
CA THR A 148 -8.09 7.56 8.80
C THR A 148 -8.68 6.83 7.60
N GLY A 149 -10.01 6.92 7.43
CA GLY A 149 -10.70 6.39 6.25
C GLY A 149 -10.93 4.88 6.22
N LEU A 150 -10.55 4.13 7.26
CA LEU A 150 -10.91 2.72 7.41
C LEU A 150 -12.24 2.49 8.14
N PRO A 151 -12.99 1.42 7.83
CA PRO A 151 -14.17 0.99 8.59
C PRO A 151 -13.86 0.70 10.06
N ARG A 152 -14.84 0.95 10.92
CA ARG A 152 -14.78 0.71 12.36
C ARG A 152 -15.83 -0.32 12.78
N ALA A 153 -15.59 -0.98 13.91
CA ALA A 153 -16.60 -1.80 14.55
C ALA A 153 -17.88 -0.99 14.80
N GLY A 154 -19.01 -1.54 14.35
CA GLY A 154 -20.33 -0.91 14.44
C GLY A 154 -20.69 0.02 13.28
N ASP A 155 -19.81 0.28 12.31
CA ASP A 155 -20.22 0.97 11.08
C ASP A 155 -21.32 0.16 10.37
N GLU A 156 -22.41 0.80 9.99
CA GLU A 156 -23.57 0.17 9.33
C GLU A 156 -23.53 0.36 7.81
N VAL A 157 -23.78 -0.71 7.06
CA VAL A 157 -23.93 -0.68 5.60
C VAL A 157 -25.38 -0.27 5.27
N PRO A 158 -25.61 0.91 4.66
CA PRO A 158 -26.95 1.52 4.56
C PRO A 158 -28.00 0.66 3.84
N THR A 159 -27.57 -0.21 2.93
CA THR A 159 -28.47 -0.97 2.05
C THR A 159 -28.71 -2.42 2.49
N GLY A 160 -28.01 -2.90 3.52
CA GLY A 160 -28.08 -4.31 3.96
C GLY A 160 -28.46 -4.51 5.42
N GLY A 161 -28.44 -3.46 6.25
CA GLY A 161 -28.55 -3.61 7.71
C GLY A 161 -27.38 -4.39 8.33
N GLU A 162 -26.38 -4.71 7.52
CA GLU A 162 -25.13 -5.33 7.92
C GLU A 162 -24.29 -4.30 8.67
N ARG A 163 -23.43 -4.79 9.55
CA ARG A 163 -22.50 -3.96 10.29
C ARG A 163 -21.14 -4.62 10.39
N PHE A 164 -20.11 -3.80 10.42
CA PHE A 164 -18.76 -4.27 10.71
C PHE A 164 -18.71 -4.77 12.16
N LEU A 165 -18.28 -6.02 12.34
CA LEU A 165 -18.15 -6.61 13.68
C LEU A 165 -16.87 -6.14 14.37
N ASP A 166 -15.81 -5.98 13.58
CA ASP A 166 -14.48 -5.63 14.03
C ASP A 166 -13.96 -4.39 13.27
N GLU A 167 -12.95 -3.74 13.83
CA GLU A 167 -12.21 -2.69 13.13
C GLU A 167 -11.38 -3.30 11.99
N ALA A 168 -11.30 -2.59 10.86
CA ALA A 168 -10.33 -2.96 9.84
C ALA A 168 -8.91 -2.76 10.39
N SER A 169 -8.00 -3.70 10.12
CA SER A 169 -6.59 -3.55 10.52
C SER A 169 -6.03 -2.26 9.93
N PRO A 170 -5.51 -1.32 10.75
CA PRO A 170 -4.83 -0.15 10.25
C PRO A 170 -3.39 -0.45 9.83
N TRP A 171 -2.85 -1.61 10.24
CA TRP A 171 -1.47 -1.99 9.99
C TRP A 171 -1.35 -2.85 8.74
N SER A 172 -0.35 -2.53 7.91
CA SER A 172 0.20 -3.43 6.90
C SER A 172 1.72 -3.47 7.00
N PHE A 173 2.30 -4.54 6.46
CA PHE A 173 3.73 -4.66 6.34
C PHE A 173 4.05 -5.28 4.98
N SER A 174 4.95 -4.64 4.24
CA SER A 174 5.39 -5.09 2.92
C SER A 174 6.91 -5.32 2.91
N ILE A 175 7.33 -6.22 2.02
CA ILE A 175 8.74 -6.45 1.71
C ILE A 175 8.90 -6.43 0.20
N VAL A 176 9.82 -5.61 -0.29
CA VAL A 176 10.10 -5.43 -1.72
C VAL A 176 11.58 -5.71 -2.00
N PHE A 177 11.86 -6.34 -3.14
CA PHE A 177 13.21 -6.44 -3.68
C PHE A 177 13.39 -5.40 -4.77
N VAL A 178 14.35 -4.50 -4.59
CA VAL A 178 14.69 -3.49 -5.60
C VAL A 178 15.87 -3.99 -6.43
N ILE A 179 15.61 -4.21 -7.72
CA ILE A 179 16.60 -4.63 -8.70
C ILE A 179 16.81 -3.48 -9.69
N PRO A 180 17.99 -2.86 -9.72
CA PRO A 180 18.25 -1.75 -10.63
C PRO A 180 18.30 -2.24 -12.08
N ILE A 181 17.49 -1.61 -12.94
CA ILE A 181 17.33 -2.01 -14.35
C ILE A 181 18.45 -1.42 -15.24
N ILE A 182 19.18 -0.41 -14.75
CA ILE A 182 20.31 0.20 -15.47
C ILE A 182 21.59 -0.01 -14.65
N GLY A 183 22.48 -0.86 -15.16
CA GLY A 183 23.86 -0.95 -14.69
C GLY A 183 24.59 0.35 -15.00
N GLY A 184 25.08 1.05 -13.96
CA GLY A 184 26.00 2.17 -14.16
C GLY A 184 27.19 1.69 -14.98
N ARG A 185 27.50 2.42 -16.06
CA ARG A 185 28.80 2.32 -16.73
C ARG A 185 29.93 2.64 -15.75
#